data_AF-A0A523PW99-F1
#
_entry.id   AF-A0A523PW99-F1
#
_cell.length_a   1.000
_cell.length_b   1.000
_cell.length_c   1.000
_cell.angle_alpha   90.00
_cell.angle_beta   90.00
_cell.angle_gamma   90.00
#
_symmetry.space_group_name_H-M   'P 1'
#
loop_
_entity.id
_entity.type
_entity.pdbx_description
1 polymer ?
#
loop_
_entity_poly.entity_id
_entity_poly.type
_entity_poly.pdbx_seq_one_letter_code
_entity_poly.pdbx_strand_id
1 'polypeptide(L)'
;MEKSSLQGLLKTPKKICIFPHRNPDGDAMGSTLGLMLYLKKLGHSVELISPNEFPKFLKWLPSSASVVYFNRETSKAKKLIQQAELLFCLDFNTLSRLGDPMAEVVSKTTCTKVLIDHHQQPDAFDYVYSNTSMPATCQMVYHFIEEMDGLELLDFQIATCLYTGIMTDTGGFRYSILPSTHQVVSELLKHNIDPGKISSLVLDSQSPNRLKLLSGVLNTMEVLPEYRTSILQVDKNQMLALGHQKGDTEGFVNYGLNIEGQVLSALEGLYAKMETSKGEMLIEFFPEDAPLTVANFIGLAEGSKENNEKPNGEPFYNGLIFHRIIKNFMIQGGDPKGAGYGGPGYSFPDEFAGNTKKHDTKGILSMANSGPNTNGSQFFITTVPTPHLDGRHTVFGRVIEGLDVLEAIENVPTGANDKPKDDVKIISIEIIRAGKYKNYDASKTFKEELANLESKKKALLAKQEEETKKALGSITNGMKTTASGLMYKFTSENGGAKPGKGNLVKVHYTGKFVNGQVFDSSVSRGEPIEFPLGNGMVIPGWEEGIGLLGKGDKAVLVIPPSLAYGEQGAGGGIIPPNATLIFEVELVDFK
;
A
#
# COMPACT_ATOMS: atom_id res chain seq x y z
N MET A 1 -7.08 13.33 34.37
CA MET A 1 -8.26 13.94 33.71
C MET A 1 -8.82 15.02 34.62
N GLU A 2 -9.15 16.24 34.17
CA GLU A 2 -9.96 17.15 34.98
C GLU A 2 -11.40 16.61 35.04
N LYS A 3 -11.63 15.68 35.97
CA LYS A 3 -12.88 14.94 36.23
C LYS A 3 -14.14 15.81 36.09
N SER A 4 -14.07 17.07 36.53
CA SER A 4 -15.18 18.03 36.54
C SER A 4 -15.71 18.41 35.14
N SER A 5 -14.86 18.45 34.11
CA SER A 5 -15.24 18.99 32.80
C SER A 5 -16.02 17.98 31.94
N LEU A 6 -15.54 16.75 31.83
CA LEU A 6 -16.22 15.69 31.07
C LEU A 6 -17.49 15.18 31.78
N GLN A 7 -17.46 15.06 33.12
CA GLN A 7 -18.68 14.83 33.90
C GLN A 7 -19.72 15.92 33.63
N GLY A 8 -19.30 17.18 33.51
CA GLY A 8 -20.17 18.30 33.13
C GLY A 8 -20.83 18.11 31.76
N LEU A 9 -20.07 17.67 30.75
CA LEU A 9 -20.58 17.42 29.40
C LEU A 9 -21.63 16.31 29.34
N LEU A 10 -21.47 15.27 30.16
CA LEU A 10 -22.35 14.10 30.19
C LEU A 10 -23.59 14.26 31.09
N LYS A 11 -23.73 15.38 31.84
CA LYS A 11 -24.91 15.64 32.68
C LYS A 11 -26.21 15.89 31.90
N THR A 12 -26.11 16.27 30.63
CA THR A 12 -27.27 16.56 29.78
C THR A 12 -27.31 15.61 28.59
N PRO A 13 -28.49 15.19 28.11
CA PRO A 13 -28.60 14.38 26.89
C PRO A 13 -27.81 14.98 25.72
N LYS A 14 -27.11 14.12 24.99
CA LYS A 14 -26.22 14.46 23.85
C LYS A 14 -26.44 13.48 22.70
N LYS A 15 -26.14 13.90 21.49
CA LYS A 15 -25.90 13.01 20.35
C LYS A 15 -24.44 12.58 20.33
N ILE A 16 -24.19 11.29 20.50
CA ILE A 16 -22.85 10.72 20.67
C ILE A 16 -22.60 9.69 19.55
N CYS A 17 -21.44 9.78 18.91
CA CYS A 17 -20.94 8.68 18.09
C CYS A 17 -19.74 8.02 18.76
N ILE A 18 -19.69 6.69 18.72
CA ILE A 18 -18.59 5.88 19.26
C ILE A 18 -17.95 5.09 18.12
N PHE A 19 -16.61 5.05 18.10
CA PHE A 19 -15.84 4.42 17.04
C PHE A 19 -14.85 3.40 17.62
N PRO A 20 -14.79 2.16 17.09
CA PRO A 20 -13.65 1.27 17.20
C PRO A 20 -12.64 1.50 16.06
N HIS A 21 -11.50 0.82 16.10
CA HIS A 21 -10.56 0.76 14.98
C HIS A 21 -11.07 -0.12 13.81
N ARG A 22 -10.37 -0.06 12.67
CA ARG A 22 -10.63 -0.92 11.50
C ARG A 22 -10.27 -2.38 11.82
N ASN A 23 -11.11 -3.31 11.37
CA ASN A 23 -11.12 -4.73 11.75
C ASN A 23 -11.24 -4.89 13.27
N PRO A 24 -12.35 -4.44 13.89
CA PRO A 24 -12.50 -4.49 15.34
C PRO A 24 -12.41 -5.92 15.87
N ASP A 25 -11.68 -6.11 16.96
CA ASP A 25 -11.60 -7.37 17.69
C ASP A 25 -12.52 -7.37 18.93
N GLY A 26 -12.26 -8.27 19.88
CA GLY A 26 -13.08 -8.41 21.08
C GLY A 26 -13.00 -7.22 22.03
N ASP A 27 -11.84 -6.56 22.15
CA ASP A 27 -11.67 -5.42 23.06
C ASP A 27 -12.27 -4.15 22.45
N ALA A 28 -12.00 -3.91 21.17
CA ALA A 28 -12.63 -2.83 20.42
C ALA A 28 -14.16 -2.91 20.47
N MET A 29 -14.73 -4.10 20.24
CA MET A 29 -16.19 -4.26 20.27
C MET A 29 -16.75 -4.27 21.70
N GLY A 30 -16.07 -4.90 22.65
CA GLY A 30 -16.49 -4.94 24.05
C GLY A 30 -16.54 -3.54 24.67
N SER A 31 -15.50 -2.73 24.43
CA SER A 31 -15.36 -1.41 25.02
C SER A 31 -16.37 -0.44 24.43
N THR A 32 -16.53 -0.44 23.10
CA THR A 32 -17.47 0.44 22.39
C THR A 32 -18.93 0.09 22.67
N LEU A 33 -19.30 -1.19 22.68
CA LEU A 33 -20.68 -1.61 23.02
C LEU A 33 -20.98 -1.38 24.51
N GLY A 34 -20.03 -1.68 25.40
CA GLY A 34 -20.17 -1.44 26.84
C GLY A 34 -20.39 0.05 27.14
N LEU A 35 -19.56 0.92 26.57
CA LEU A 35 -19.72 2.37 26.73
C LEU A 35 -21.02 2.87 26.09
N MET A 36 -21.40 2.38 24.91
CA MET A 36 -22.66 2.74 24.26
C MET A 36 -23.87 2.45 25.16
N LEU A 37 -23.91 1.26 25.76
CA LEU A 37 -24.99 0.84 26.64
C LEU A 37 -25.06 1.70 27.91
N TYR A 38 -23.91 1.99 28.51
CA TYR A 38 -23.83 2.89 29.67
C TYR A 38 -24.33 4.30 29.35
N LEU A 39 -23.83 4.92 28.26
CA LEU A 39 -24.24 6.26 27.87
C LEU A 39 -25.73 6.34 27.47
N LYS A 40 -26.30 5.27 26.91
CA LYS A 40 -27.75 5.19 26.67
C LYS A 40 -28.55 5.20 27.97
N LYS A 41 -28.07 4.56 29.05
CA LYS A 41 -28.73 4.61 30.37
C LYS A 41 -28.71 5.99 31.00
N LEU A 42 -27.71 6.82 30.66
CA LEU A 42 -27.67 8.24 31.03
C LEU A 42 -28.61 9.13 30.20
N GLY A 43 -29.34 8.56 29.23
CA GLY A 43 -30.30 9.29 28.39
C GLY A 43 -29.71 9.92 27.14
N HIS A 44 -28.46 9.61 26.77
CA HIS A 44 -27.87 10.08 25.52
C HIS A 44 -28.40 9.30 24.30
N SER A 45 -28.41 9.96 23.14
CA SER A 45 -28.61 9.31 21.84
C SER A 45 -27.25 8.86 21.33
N VAL A 46 -27.01 7.55 21.30
CA VAL A 46 -25.67 7.00 21.04
C VAL A 46 -25.70 6.04 19.85
N GLU A 47 -24.81 6.27 18.89
CA GLU A 47 -24.61 5.45 17.70
C GLU A 47 -23.18 4.90 17.66
N LEU A 48 -23.03 3.59 17.49
CA LEU A 48 -21.73 2.95 17.28
C LEU A 48 -21.50 2.78 15.78
N ILE A 49 -20.44 3.40 15.26
CA ILE A 49 -20.10 3.37 13.85
C ILE A 49 -18.74 2.69 13.70
N SER A 50 -18.72 1.51 13.07
CA SER A 50 -17.49 0.75 12.79
C SER A 50 -17.00 1.01 11.36
N PRO A 51 -15.67 1.17 11.12
CA PRO A 51 -15.13 1.30 9.77
C PRO A 51 -15.54 0.17 8.81
N ASN A 52 -15.54 -1.05 9.33
CA ASN A 52 -15.87 -2.28 8.60
C ASN A 52 -16.49 -3.33 9.51
N GLU A 53 -16.85 -4.47 8.92
CA GLU A 53 -17.48 -5.56 9.66
C GLU A 53 -16.49 -6.28 10.58
N PHE A 54 -16.90 -6.50 11.83
CA PHE A 54 -16.16 -7.29 12.83
C PHE A 54 -16.55 -8.78 12.78
N PRO A 55 -15.72 -9.68 13.33
CA PRO A 55 -15.89 -11.13 13.22
C PRO A 55 -17.25 -11.68 13.65
N LYS A 56 -17.68 -12.78 13.00
CA LYS A 56 -18.98 -13.43 13.27
C LYS A 56 -19.12 -13.90 14.72
N PHE A 57 -18.03 -14.35 15.32
CA PHE A 57 -18.01 -14.85 16.71
C PHE A 57 -18.20 -13.75 17.77
N LEU A 58 -18.28 -12.47 17.38
CA LEU A 58 -18.64 -11.36 18.29
C LEU A 58 -20.07 -10.85 18.05
N LYS A 59 -20.79 -11.37 17.05
CA LYS A 59 -22.14 -10.88 16.71
C LYS A 59 -23.19 -11.21 17.77
N TRP A 60 -22.88 -12.05 18.75
CA TRP A 60 -23.76 -12.35 19.87
C TRP A 60 -23.69 -11.28 20.99
N LEU A 61 -22.69 -10.38 20.96
CA LEU A 61 -22.55 -9.34 21.98
C LEU A 61 -23.81 -8.47 22.08
N PRO A 62 -24.20 -8.03 23.29
CA PRO A 62 -25.33 -7.14 23.48
C PRO A 62 -25.28 -5.90 22.57
N SER A 63 -26.40 -5.63 21.88
CA SER A 63 -26.57 -4.50 20.94
C SER A 63 -25.67 -4.51 19.69
N SER A 64 -24.94 -5.59 19.41
CA SER A 64 -24.10 -5.73 18.21
C SER A 64 -24.87 -5.53 16.88
N ALA A 65 -26.16 -5.89 16.84
CA ALA A 65 -27.02 -5.74 15.66
C ALA A 65 -27.34 -4.27 15.32
N SER A 66 -27.10 -3.34 16.26
CA SER A 66 -27.33 -1.90 16.06
C SER A 66 -26.14 -1.17 15.44
N VAL A 67 -25.00 -1.86 15.27
CA VAL A 67 -23.76 -1.27 14.73
C VAL A 67 -23.94 -0.83 13.28
N VAL A 68 -23.60 0.43 13.01
CA VAL A 68 -23.58 1.00 11.65
C VAL A 68 -22.20 0.75 11.04
N TYR A 69 -22.15 0.14 9.85
CA TYR A 69 -20.89 -0.12 9.16
C TYR A 69 -20.61 0.98 8.14
N PHE A 70 -19.54 1.76 8.33
CA PHE A 70 -19.22 2.89 7.46
C PHE A 70 -19.01 2.47 6.00
N ASN A 71 -18.38 1.32 5.76
CA ASN A 71 -18.14 0.78 4.40
C ASN A 71 -19.41 0.27 3.68
N ARG A 72 -20.52 0.03 4.41
CA ARG A 72 -21.80 -0.42 3.83
C ARG A 72 -22.84 0.69 3.79
N GLU A 73 -22.91 1.48 4.85
CA GLU A 73 -23.94 2.49 5.11
C GLU A 73 -23.33 3.90 5.12
N THR A 74 -22.39 4.18 4.21
CA THR A 74 -21.54 5.39 4.22
C THR A 74 -22.33 6.69 4.37
N SER A 75 -23.42 6.86 3.62
CA SER A 75 -24.24 8.09 3.67
C SER A 75 -24.92 8.28 5.03
N LYS A 76 -25.43 7.20 5.62
CA LYS A 76 -26.04 7.21 6.97
C LYS A 76 -24.97 7.51 8.02
N ALA A 77 -23.84 6.82 7.96
CA ALA A 77 -22.73 7.02 8.90
C ALA A 77 -22.21 8.47 8.87
N LYS A 78 -21.96 9.03 7.67
CA LYS A 78 -21.55 10.44 7.50
C LYS A 78 -22.53 11.41 8.15
N LYS A 79 -23.83 11.20 7.94
CA LYS A 79 -24.89 12.04 8.53
C LYS A 79 -24.89 11.97 10.06
N LEU A 80 -24.75 10.77 10.62
CA LEU A 80 -24.69 10.59 12.07
C LEU A 80 -23.45 11.30 12.68
N ILE A 81 -22.28 11.11 12.07
CA ILE A 81 -21.02 11.75 12.52
C ILE A 81 -21.14 13.27 12.48
N GLN A 82 -21.71 13.85 11.41
CA GLN A 82 -21.89 15.30 11.27
C GLN A 82 -22.88 15.89 12.30
N GLN A 83 -23.81 15.08 12.80
CA GLN A 83 -24.82 15.51 13.77
C GLN A 83 -24.41 15.26 15.23
N ALA A 84 -23.26 14.61 15.44
CA ALA A 84 -22.78 14.29 16.78
C ALA A 84 -22.27 15.55 17.50
N GLU A 85 -22.64 15.67 18.77
CA GLU A 85 -22.15 16.70 19.69
C GLU A 85 -20.89 16.24 20.44
N LEU A 86 -20.66 14.92 20.52
CA LEU A 86 -19.53 14.30 21.19
C LEU A 86 -19.12 13.03 20.44
N LEU A 87 -17.81 12.82 20.30
CA LEU A 87 -17.22 11.65 19.65
C LEU A 87 -16.38 10.88 20.67
N PHE A 88 -16.54 9.57 20.73
CA PHE A 88 -15.69 8.69 21.50
C PHE A 88 -14.88 7.79 20.55
N CYS A 89 -13.56 7.82 20.72
CA CYS A 89 -12.58 7.01 19.99
C CYS A 89 -12.00 6.00 20.98
N LEU A 90 -12.34 4.73 20.81
CA LEU A 90 -11.97 3.66 21.74
C LEU A 90 -11.05 2.67 21.04
N ASP A 91 -10.03 2.24 21.78
CA ASP A 91 -9.14 1.15 21.39
C ASP A 91 -8.28 1.46 20.15
N PHE A 92 -7.93 2.73 20.00
CA PHE A 92 -6.89 3.19 19.08
C PHE A 92 -6.39 4.57 19.48
N ASN A 93 -5.15 4.86 19.09
CA ASN A 93 -4.42 6.08 19.46
C ASN A 93 -4.41 7.17 18.37
N THR A 94 -4.74 6.86 17.11
CA THR A 94 -4.74 7.80 15.97
C THR A 94 -5.96 7.62 15.06
N LEU A 95 -6.49 8.73 14.54
CA LEU A 95 -7.66 8.71 13.63
C LEU A 95 -7.42 7.87 12.37
N SER A 96 -6.17 7.70 11.92
CA SER A 96 -5.84 6.85 10.77
C SER A 96 -6.29 5.40 10.94
N ARG A 97 -6.43 4.92 12.19
CA ARG A 97 -6.94 3.58 12.51
C ARG A 97 -8.42 3.37 12.16
N LEU A 98 -9.16 4.44 11.84
CA LEU A 98 -10.50 4.36 11.26
C LEU A 98 -10.50 4.02 9.75
N GLY A 99 -9.35 4.10 9.09
CA GLY A 99 -9.22 4.02 7.63
C GLY A 99 -9.63 5.32 6.93
N ASP A 100 -8.94 5.65 5.84
CA ASP A 100 -8.97 7.00 5.21
C ASP A 100 -10.36 7.58 5.01
N PRO A 101 -11.37 6.87 4.45
CA PRO A 101 -12.67 7.47 4.15
C PRO A 101 -13.45 7.89 5.40
N MET A 102 -13.26 7.19 6.52
CA MET A 102 -13.94 7.50 7.78
C MET A 102 -13.11 8.49 8.61
N ALA A 103 -11.79 8.31 8.64
CA ALA A 103 -10.85 9.22 9.28
C ALA A 103 -11.01 10.65 8.74
N GLU A 104 -11.13 10.82 7.42
CA GLU A 104 -11.36 12.13 6.79
C GLU A 104 -12.65 12.79 7.30
N VAL A 105 -13.74 12.03 7.41
CA VAL A 105 -15.04 12.56 7.88
C VAL A 105 -14.95 12.98 9.34
N VAL A 106 -14.34 12.14 10.19
CA VAL A 106 -14.17 12.42 11.62
C VAL A 106 -13.22 13.59 11.86
N SER A 107 -12.15 13.72 11.07
CA SER A 107 -11.18 14.82 11.19
C SER A 107 -11.80 16.20 10.90
N LYS A 108 -12.84 16.24 10.06
CA LYS A 108 -13.54 17.48 9.68
C LYS A 108 -14.61 17.92 10.69
N THR A 109 -14.89 17.14 11.73
CA THR A 109 -15.85 17.55 12.76
C THR A 109 -15.21 18.53 13.74
N THR A 110 -16.00 19.50 14.20
CA THR A 110 -15.59 20.49 15.21
C THR A 110 -16.08 20.13 16.61
N CYS A 111 -16.83 19.04 16.77
CA CYS A 111 -17.29 18.58 18.08
C CYS A 111 -16.16 17.90 18.87
N THR A 112 -16.35 17.87 20.18
CA THR A 112 -15.42 17.30 21.15
C THR A 112 -15.15 15.82 20.87
N LYS A 113 -13.89 15.43 20.94
CA LYS A 113 -13.39 14.07 20.75
C LYS A 113 -12.73 13.56 22.01
N VAL A 114 -13.20 12.43 22.51
CA VAL A 114 -12.72 11.76 23.71
C VAL A 114 -12.02 10.48 23.30
N LEU A 115 -10.76 10.33 23.68
CA LEU A 115 -9.98 9.11 23.53
C LEU A 115 -10.04 8.28 24.81
N ILE A 116 -10.32 6.99 24.69
CA ILE A 116 -10.08 5.99 25.74
C ILE A 116 -9.29 4.85 25.11
N ASP A 117 -8.01 4.73 25.45
CA ASP A 117 -7.11 3.82 24.74
C ASP A 117 -5.89 3.39 25.55
N HIS A 118 -5.48 2.13 25.43
CA HIS A 118 -4.31 1.59 26.12
C HIS A 118 -3.06 1.46 25.22
N HIS A 119 -3.10 1.91 23.97
CA HIS A 119 -1.94 1.91 23.09
C HIS A 119 -0.99 3.09 23.37
N GLN A 120 0.27 2.94 22.97
CA GLN A 120 1.29 3.97 23.15
C GLN A 120 1.06 5.15 22.20
N GLN A 121 1.44 6.36 22.60
CA GLN A 121 1.49 7.57 21.74
C GLN A 121 0.16 7.97 21.10
N PRO A 122 -0.83 8.43 21.89
CA PRO A 122 -2.05 9.02 21.37
C PRO A 122 -1.79 10.33 20.60
N ASP A 123 -2.50 10.50 19.48
CA ASP A 123 -2.66 11.78 18.79
C ASP A 123 -3.34 12.81 19.74
N ALA A 124 -3.40 14.06 19.29
CA ALA A 124 -4.13 15.10 20.01
C ALA A 124 -5.66 14.87 19.89
N PHE A 125 -6.30 14.62 21.03
CA PHE A 125 -7.76 14.66 21.23
C PHE A 125 -8.12 15.70 22.28
N ASP A 126 -9.39 16.15 22.29
CA ASP A 126 -9.85 17.15 23.26
C ASP A 126 -9.81 16.61 24.70
N TYR A 127 -10.14 15.32 24.86
CA TYR A 127 -9.98 14.58 26.10
C TYR A 127 -9.24 13.28 25.85
N VAL A 128 -8.20 13.01 26.64
CA VAL A 128 -7.40 11.80 26.53
C VAL A 128 -7.42 11.04 27.85
N TYR A 129 -8.01 9.86 27.85
CA TYR A 129 -7.76 8.81 28.84
C TYR A 129 -6.89 7.74 28.19
N SER A 130 -5.58 7.81 28.41
CA SER A 130 -4.63 6.83 27.89
C SER A 130 -3.79 6.23 28.99
N ASN A 131 -3.79 4.90 29.10
CA ASN A 131 -3.00 4.18 30.10
C ASN A 131 -2.46 2.86 29.54
N THR A 132 -1.19 2.88 29.14
CA THR A 132 -0.50 1.76 28.50
C THR A 132 -0.18 0.60 29.44
N SER A 133 -0.38 0.76 30.75
CA SER A 133 -0.22 -0.36 31.68
C SER A 133 -1.46 -1.23 31.77
N MET A 134 -2.63 -0.73 31.34
CA MET A 134 -3.86 -1.51 31.40
C MET A 134 -3.91 -2.51 30.24
N PRO A 135 -4.34 -3.76 30.50
CA PRO A 135 -4.34 -4.81 29.49
C PRO A 135 -5.47 -4.72 28.47
N ALA A 136 -6.43 -3.82 28.64
CA ALA A 136 -7.58 -3.74 27.74
C ALA A 136 -8.27 -2.38 27.88
N THR A 137 -8.71 -1.81 26.78
CA THR A 137 -9.62 -0.67 26.73
C THR A 137 -10.93 -0.97 27.46
N CYS A 138 -11.45 -2.21 27.46
CA CYS A 138 -12.60 -2.58 28.29
C CYS A 138 -12.38 -2.35 29.80
N GLN A 139 -11.17 -2.61 30.30
CA GLN A 139 -10.83 -2.31 31.69
C GLN A 139 -10.80 -0.79 31.93
N MET A 140 -10.31 -0.02 30.96
CA MET A 140 -10.36 1.44 31.01
C MET A 140 -11.79 1.96 31.01
N VAL A 141 -12.69 1.38 30.21
CA VAL A 141 -14.11 1.77 30.20
C VAL A 141 -14.78 1.47 31.55
N TYR A 142 -14.44 0.36 32.21
CA TYR A 142 -14.91 0.12 33.59
C TYR A 142 -14.47 1.24 34.54
N HIS A 143 -13.18 1.57 34.56
CA HIS A 143 -12.67 2.65 35.42
C HIS A 143 -13.22 4.02 35.03
N PHE A 144 -13.49 4.25 33.74
CA PHE A 144 -14.19 5.46 33.29
C PHE A 144 -15.59 5.54 33.90
N ILE A 145 -16.37 4.45 33.86
CA ILE A 145 -17.71 4.39 34.49
C ILE A 145 -17.61 4.61 36.00
N GLU A 146 -16.59 4.05 36.66
CA GLU A 146 -16.28 4.29 38.06
C GLU A 146 -15.97 5.76 38.36
N GLU A 147 -15.10 6.39 37.57
CA GLU A 147 -14.76 7.81 37.72
C GLU A 147 -15.97 8.72 37.45
N MET A 148 -16.92 8.30 36.61
CA MET A 148 -18.17 8.98 36.36
C MET A 148 -19.25 8.70 37.42
N ASP A 149 -18.90 8.03 38.53
CA ASP A 149 -19.79 7.66 39.62
C ASP A 149 -20.99 6.80 39.14
N GLY A 150 -20.77 6.00 38.08
CA GLY A 150 -21.83 5.33 37.31
C GLY A 150 -21.90 3.81 37.49
N LEU A 151 -21.16 3.22 38.45
CA LEU A 151 -21.12 1.75 38.64
C LEU A 151 -22.49 1.13 38.93
N GLU A 152 -23.41 1.90 39.53
CA GLU A 152 -24.79 1.47 39.76
C GLU A 152 -25.59 1.20 38.48
N LEU A 153 -25.14 1.74 37.35
CA LEU A 153 -25.76 1.53 36.04
C LEU A 153 -25.21 0.29 35.32
N LEU A 154 -24.16 -0.35 35.86
CA LEU A 154 -23.67 -1.62 35.34
C LEU A 154 -24.78 -2.67 35.44
N ASP A 155 -24.99 -3.37 34.34
CA ASP A 155 -25.91 -4.49 34.26
C ASP A 155 -25.27 -5.67 33.53
N PHE A 156 -26.03 -6.75 33.39
CA PHE A 156 -25.61 -7.94 32.68
C PHE A 156 -25.06 -7.63 31.27
N GLN A 157 -25.67 -6.68 30.53
CA GLN A 157 -25.28 -6.39 29.16
C GLN A 157 -23.94 -5.64 29.10
N ILE A 158 -23.79 -4.59 29.91
CA ILE A 158 -22.53 -3.83 29.98
C ILE A 158 -21.41 -4.75 30.49
N ALA A 159 -21.66 -5.51 31.56
CA ALA A 159 -20.68 -6.42 32.14
C ALA A 159 -20.26 -7.51 31.15
N THR A 160 -21.19 -8.04 30.35
CA THR A 160 -20.88 -9.02 29.29
C THR A 160 -19.94 -8.44 28.24
N CYS A 161 -20.19 -7.21 27.78
CA CYS A 161 -19.34 -6.54 26.80
C CYS A 161 -17.93 -6.29 27.35
N LEU A 162 -17.83 -5.70 28.55
CA LEU A 162 -16.53 -5.37 29.16
C LEU A 162 -15.72 -6.62 29.51
N TYR A 163 -16.37 -7.66 30.04
CA TYR A 163 -15.70 -8.92 30.34
C TYR A 163 -15.16 -9.58 29.07
N THR A 164 -15.93 -9.56 27.98
CA THR A 164 -15.49 -10.16 26.70
C THR A 164 -14.20 -9.53 26.20
N GLY A 165 -14.09 -8.20 26.22
CA GLY A 165 -12.89 -7.52 25.73
C GLY A 165 -11.66 -7.74 26.61
N ILE A 166 -11.82 -7.67 27.95
CA ILE A 166 -10.73 -8.00 28.88
C ILE A 166 -10.26 -9.44 28.66
N MET A 167 -11.20 -10.38 28.49
CA MET A 167 -10.88 -11.79 28.23
C MET A 167 -10.13 -11.95 26.91
N THR A 168 -10.55 -11.30 25.82
CA THR A 168 -9.88 -11.46 24.52
C THR A 168 -8.47 -10.87 24.51
N ASP A 169 -8.28 -9.67 25.08
CA ASP A 169 -6.99 -8.98 24.97
C ASP A 169 -5.92 -9.57 25.90
N THR A 170 -6.35 -10.18 27.01
CA THR A 170 -5.46 -10.94 27.90
C THR A 170 -5.24 -12.39 27.45
N GLY A 171 -5.77 -12.78 26.29
CA GLY A 171 -5.68 -14.15 25.77
C GLY A 171 -6.40 -15.18 26.64
N GLY A 172 -7.49 -14.81 27.30
CA GLY A 172 -8.20 -15.63 28.28
C GLY A 172 -7.53 -15.59 29.65
N PHE A 173 -7.06 -14.41 30.08
CA PHE A 173 -6.33 -14.23 31.33
C PHE A 173 -5.02 -15.04 31.40
N ARG A 174 -4.28 -15.12 30.29
CA ARG A 174 -2.97 -15.79 30.23
C ARG A 174 -1.80 -14.81 30.20
N TYR A 175 -1.97 -13.62 29.63
CA TYR A 175 -0.88 -12.66 29.42
C TYR A 175 -1.29 -11.23 29.76
N SER A 176 -0.30 -10.37 30.07
CA SER A 176 -0.44 -8.93 30.33
C SER A 176 -1.35 -8.52 31.52
N ILE A 177 -1.62 -9.41 32.46
CA ILE A 177 -2.61 -9.19 33.54
C ILE A 177 -2.08 -8.33 34.68
N LEU A 178 -2.93 -7.44 35.22
CA LEU A 178 -2.70 -6.76 36.50
C LEU A 178 -3.59 -7.34 37.63
N PRO A 179 -3.21 -7.18 38.90
CA PRO A 179 -4.11 -7.50 40.03
C PRO A 179 -5.45 -6.78 39.93
N SER A 180 -5.45 -5.52 39.47
CA SER A 180 -6.68 -4.75 39.25
C SER A 180 -7.57 -5.33 38.16
N THR A 181 -7.00 -6.01 37.16
CA THR A 181 -7.79 -6.71 36.13
C THR A 181 -8.71 -7.76 36.77
N HIS A 182 -8.19 -8.54 37.72
CA HIS A 182 -9.00 -9.55 38.41
C HIS A 182 -10.01 -8.93 39.37
N GLN A 183 -9.70 -7.77 39.98
CA GLN A 183 -10.66 -7.01 40.78
C GLN A 183 -11.83 -6.52 39.91
N VAL A 184 -11.54 -5.91 38.76
CA VAL A 184 -12.56 -5.48 37.79
C VAL A 184 -13.41 -6.67 37.34
N VAL A 185 -12.77 -7.79 36.95
CA VAL A 185 -13.49 -9.02 36.60
C VAL A 185 -14.40 -9.48 37.73
N SER A 186 -13.93 -9.49 38.98
CA SER A 186 -14.74 -9.85 40.14
C SER A 186 -15.98 -8.96 40.28
N GLU A 187 -15.87 -7.67 40.00
CA GLU A 187 -17.02 -6.74 40.00
C GLU A 187 -17.99 -7.06 38.86
N LEU A 188 -17.49 -7.28 37.64
CA LEU A 188 -18.34 -7.64 36.48
C LEU A 188 -19.13 -8.94 36.72
N LEU A 189 -18.52 -9.93 37.39
CA LEU A 189 -19.17 -11.21 37.72
C LEU A 189 -20.40 -11.06 38.61
N LYS A 190 -20.48 -10.00 39.45
CA LYS A 190 -21.64 -9.73 40.30
C LYS A 190 -22.93 -9.46 39.51
N HIS A 191 -22.82 -9.16 38.22
CA HIS A 191 -23.95 -8.92 37.32
C HIS A 191 -24.48 -10.18 36.62
N ASN A 192 -24.16 -11.37 37.15
CA ASN A 192 -24.65 -12.68 36.67
C ASN A 192 -24.24 -13.01 35.23
N ILE A 193 -23.08 -12.53 34.79
CA ILE A 193 -22.46 -12.97 33.53
C ILE A 193 -21.92 -14.40 33.70
N ASP A 194 -21.81 -15.12 32.58
CA ASP A 194 -21.30 -16.50 32.55
C ASP A 194 -19.97 -16.53 31.77
N PRO A 195 -18.82 -16.50 32.46
CA PRO A 195 -17.49 -16.62 31.87
C PRO A 195 -17.32 -17.80 30.91
N GLY A 196 -17.85 -18.97 31.29
CA GLY A 196 -17.72 -20.19 30.49
C GLY A 196 -18.46 -20.03 29.17
N LYS A 197 -19.70 -19.54 29.23
CA LYS A 197 -20.50 -19.28 28.03
C LYS A 197 -19.88 -18.19 27.15
N ILE A 198 -19.40 -17.09 27.73
CA ILE A 198 -18.74 -16.01 26.97
C ILE A 198 -17.49 -16.54 26.27
N SER A 199 -16.63 -17.26 27.00
CA SER A 199 -15.43 -17.89 26.44
C SER A 199 -15.79 -18.83 25.29
N SER A 200 -16.79 -19.70 25.47
CA SER A 200 -17.20 -20.64 24.40
C SER A 200 -17.77 -19.93 23.18
N LEU A 201 -18.53 -18.85 23.34
CA LEU A 201 -19.07 -18.10 22.20
C LEU A 201 -17.98 -17.42 21.37
N VAL A 202 -16.84 -17.07 21.99
CA VAL A 202 -15.69 -16.47 21.31
C VAL A 202 -14.74 -17.55 20.75
N LEU A 203 -14.25 -18.44 21.62
CA LEU A 203 -13.16 -19.37 21.31
C LEU A 203 -13.65 -20.66 20.65
N ASP A 204 -14.83 -21.15 21.03
CA ASP A 204 -15.37 -22.47 20.61
C ASP A 204 -16.33 -22.35 19.41
N SER A 205 -16.11 -21.35 18.55
CA SER A 205 -16.97 -21.02 17.40
C SER A 205 -16.36 -21.44 16.04
N GLN A 206 -15.38 -22.33 16.06
CA GLN A 206 -14.57 -22.70 14.90
C GLN A 206 -15.34 -23.54 13.86
N SER A 207 -15.20 -23.21 12.58
CA SER A 207 -15.78 -24.03 11.50
C SER A 207 -14.99 -25.34 11.30
N PRO A 208 -15.63 -26.44 10.86
CA PRO A 208 -14.92 -27.67 10.52
C PRO A 208 -13.81 -27.47 9.48
N ASN A 209 -14.02 -26.56 8.52
CA ASN A 209 -13.02 -26.25 7.49
C ASN A 209 -11.83 -25.48 8.06
N ARG A 210 -12.06 -24.56 8.99
CA ARG A 210 -10.97 -23.88 9.72
C ARG A 210 -10.15 -24.87 10.53
N LEU A 211 -10.78 -25.83 11.22
CA LEU A 211 -10.05 -26.88 11.96
C LEU A 211 -9.24 -27.80 11.05
N LYS A 212 -9.78 -28.16 9.87
CA LYS A 212 -9.03 -28.92 8.85
C LYS A 212 -7.85 -28.13 8.30
N LEU A 213 -8.02 -26.83 8.08
CA LEU A 213 -6.96 -25.94 7.64
C LEU A 213 -5.88 -25.82 8.71
N LEU A 214 -6.27 -25.62 9.99
CA LEU A 214 -5.34 -25.61 11.12
C LEU A 214 -4.53 -26.91 11.17
N SER A 215 -5.17 -28.08 11.01
CA SER A 215 -4.45 -29.36 10.96
C SER A 215 -3.40 -29.39 9.85
N GLY A 216 -3.72 -28.86 8.67
CA GLY A 216 -2.75 -28.70 7.59
C GLY A 216 -1.57 -27.84 7.99
N VAL A 217 -1.84 -26.67 8.57
CA VAL A 217 -0.81 -25.72 9.05
C VAL A 217 0.06 -26.34 10.14
N LEU A 218 -0.53 -27.02 11.13
CA LEU A 218 0.22 -27.70 12.19
C LEU A 218 1.12 -28.81 11.66
N ASN A 219 0.72 -29.52 10.61
CA ASN A 219 1.55 -30.56 9.97
C ASN A 219 2.79 -30.00 9.27
N THR A 220 2.85 -28.69 9.02
CA THR A 220 4.00 -28.02 8.40
C THR A 220 4.98 -27.43 9.42
N MET A 221 4.69 -27.62 10.71
CA MET A 221 5.45 -27.04 11.81
C MET A 221 6.91 -27.51 11.78
N GLU A 222 7.80 -26.54 11.78
CA GLU A 222 9.24 -26.71 11.95
C GLU A 222 9.67 -25.98 13.22
N VAL A 223 10.49 -26.63 14.04
CA VAL A 223 11.05 -26.03 15.26
C VAL A 223 12.52 -25.80 15.02
N LEU A 224 12.98 -24.60 15.34
CA LEU A 224 14.38 -24.19 15.35
C LEU A 224 14.81 -23.93 16.80
N PRO A 225 15.25 -24.96 17.54
CA PRO A 225 15.54 -24.86 18.98
C PRO A 225 16.59 -23.80 19.31
N GLU A 226 17.61 -23.66 18.46
CA GLU A 226 18.71 -22.71 18.61
C GLU A 226 18.23 -21.25 18.62
N TYR A 227 17.13 -20.97 17.92
CA TYR A 227 16.51 -19.64 17.86
C TYR A 227 15.27 -19.54 18.75
N ARG A 228 14.90 -20.60 19.46
CA ARG A 228 13.64 -20.68 20.23
C ARG A 228 12.45 -20.23 19.37
N THR A 229 12.46 -20.62 18.10
CA THR A 229 11.48 -20.23 17.09
C THR A 229 10.76 -21.43 16.48
N SER A 230 9.45 -21.32 16.30
CA SER A 230 8.64 -22.23 15.49
C SER A 230 8.19 -21.58 14.19
N ILE A 231 8.18 -22.34 13.10
CA ILE A 231 7.75 -21.92 11.77
C ILE A 231 6.57 -22.79 11.35
N LEU A 232 5.51 -22.18 10.88
CA LEU A 232 4.31 -22.82 10.34
C LEU A 232 4.13 -22.42 8.89
N GLN A 233 3.35 -23.13 8.09
CA GLN A 233 3.10 -22.80 6.69
C GLN A 233 1.61 -22.86 6.40
N VAL A 234 1.15 -21.97 5.52
CA VAL A 234 -0.25 -21.96 5.08
C VAL A 234 -0.31 -22.34 3.60
N ASP A 235 -0.77 -23.56 3.32
CA ASP A 235 -0.93 -24.04 1.96
C ASP A 235 -2.14 -23.37 1.28
N LYS A 236 -1.87 -22.52 0.28
CA LYS A 236 -2.90 -21.85 -0.53
C LYS A 236 -3.82 -22.82 -1.26
N ASN A 237 -3.31 -23.95 -1.75
CA ASN A 237 -4.15 -24.95 -2.43
C ASN A 237 -5.12 -25.60 -1.45
N GLN A 238 -4.65 -25.88 -0.24
CA GLN A 238 -5.49 -26.38 0.83
C GLN A 238 -6.57 -25.36 1.25
N MET A 239 -6.20 -24.07 1.36
CA MET A 239 -7.18 -22.99 1.63
C MET A 239 -8.29 -22.96 0.57
N LEU A 240 -7.91 -23.01 -0.72
CA LEU A 240 -8.88 -23.00 -1.82
C LEU A 240 -9.76 -24.24 -1.80
N ALA A 241 -9.19 -25.43 -1.60
CA ALA A 241 -9.93 -26.69 -1.56
C ALA A 241 -10.93 -26.77 -0.39
N LEU A 242 -10.61 -26.12 0.74
CA LEU A 242 -11.47 -26.07 1.93
C LEU A 242 -12.49 -24.93 1.91
N GLY A 243 -12.54 -24.11 0.85
CA GLY A 243 -13.46 -22.97 0.76
C GLY A 243 -13.19 -21.92 1.84
N HIS A 244 -11.90 -21.62 2.07
CA HIS A 244 -11.42 -20.65 3.05
C HIS A 244 -12.21 -19.32 3.05
N GLN A 245 -12.53 -18.84 4.23
CA GLN A 245 -13.09 -17.51 4.49
C GLN A 245 -12.03 -16.60 5.13
N LYS A 246 -12.09 -15.31 4.80
CA LYS A 246 -11.23 -14.29 5.41
C LYS A 246 -11.32 -14.38 6.94
N GLY A 247 -10.17 -14.50 7.61
CA GLY A 247 -10.07 -14.70 9.06
C GLY A 247 -9.82 -16.16 9.48
N ASP A 248 -9.98 -17.14 8.59
CA ASP A 248 -9.77 -18.56 8.97
C ASP A 248 -8.34 -18.86 9.44
N THR A 249 -7.33 -18.10 9.01
CA THR A 249 -5.93 -18.30 9.41
C THR A 249 -5.52 -17.50 10.65
N GLU A 250 -6.42 -16.67 11.18
CA GLU A 250 -6.15 -15.79 12.31
C GLU A 250 -5.80 -16.61 13.56
N GLY A 251 -4.72 -16.26 14.24
CA GLY A 251 -4.23 -16.96 15.43
C GLY A 251 -3.54 -18.31 15.19
N PHE A 252 -3.47 -18.83 13.96
CA PHE A 252 -2.76 -20.08 13.68
C PHE A 252 -1.28 -20.01 14.04
N VAL A 253 -0.63 -18.88 13.79
CA VAL A 253 0.77 -18.66 14.14
C VAL A 253 1.01 -18.84 15.65
N ASN A 254 0.04 -18.50 16.51
CA ASN A 254 0.19 -18.62 17.96
C ASN A 254 0.31 -20.08 18.44
N TYR A 255 -0.10 -21.07 17.63
CA TYR A 255 0.07 -22.48 18.01
C TYR A 255 1.54 -22.88 18.11
N GLY A 256 2.43 -22.22 17.38
CA GLY A 256 3.86 -22.46 17.50
C GLY A 256 4.44 -22.00 18.84
N LEU A 257 3.85 -20.96 19.45
CA LEU A 257 4.22 -20.48 20.80
C LEU A 257 3.82 -21.47 21.91
N ASN A 258 2.96 -22.46 21.62
CA ASN A 258 2.58 -23.47 22.60
C ASN A 258 3.64 -24.58 22.77
N ILE A 259 4.69 -24.58 21.93
CA ILE A 259 5.79 -25.53 22.00
C ILE A 259 6.74 -25.09 23.13
N GLU A 260 7.17 -26.06 23.94
CA GLU A 260 8.08 -25.79 25.06
C GLU A 260 9.35 -25.07 24.60
N GLY A 261 9.70 -24.00 25.32
CA GLY A 261 10.92 -23.22 25.09
C GLY A 261 10.84 -22.17 23.98
N GLN A 262 9.81 -22.18 23.14
CA GLN A 262 9.66 -21.20 22.05
C GLN A 262 9.26 -19.82 22.58
N VAL A 263 9.80 -18.78 21.96
CA VAL A 263 9.45 -17.37 22.24
C VAL A 263 8.96 -16.65 20.98
N LEU A 264 9.20 -17.23 19.80
CA LEU A 264 8.79 -16.71 18.52
C LEU A 264 8.04 -17.78 17.73
N SER A 265 6.98 -17.37 17.04
CA SER A 265 6.32 -18.18 16.03
C SER A 265 6.07 -17.38 14.76
N ALA A 266 6.42 -17.93 13.61
CA ALA A 266 6.30 -17.30 12.31
C ALA A 266 5.59 -18.21 11.30
N LEU A 267 5.14 -17.64 10.18
CA LEU A 267 4.67 -18.40 9.03
C LEU A 267 5.84 -18.65 8.03
N GLU A 268 5.62 -19.39 6.94
CA GLU A 268 6.64 -19.57 5.91
C GLU A 268 7.02 -18.24 5.27
N GLY A 269 8.29 -18.09 4.93
CA GLY A 269 8.78 -16.84 4.37
C GLY A 269 10.30 -16.76 4.27
N LEU A 270 10.73 -15.60 3.78
CA LEU A 270 12.11 -15.14 3.89
C LEU A 270 12.11 -14.02 4.92
N TYR A 271 13.03 -14.09 5.86
CA TYR A 271 13.18 -13.09 6.90
C TYR A 271 14.62 -12.62 7.00
N ALA A 272 14.82 -11.43 7.57
CA ALA A 272 16.12 -10.93 7.96
C ALA A 272 16.09 -10.47 9.42
N LYS A 273 17.00 -11.01 10.22
CA LYS A 273 17.34 -10.46 11.53
C LYS A 273 18.42 -9.39 11.31
N MET A 274 18.06 -8.13 11.44
CA MET A 274 18.95 -6.99 11.29
C MET A 274 19.37 -6.49 12.66
N GLU A 275 20.64 -6.69 13.02
CA GLU A 275 21.24 -6.12 14.22
C GLU A 275 21.75 -4.71 13.90
N THR A 276 21.36 -3.73 14.71
CA THR A 276 21.82 -2.35 14.60
C THR A 276 22.48 -1.91 15.90
N SER A 277 23.21 -0.79 15.88
CA SER A 277 23.72 -0.16 17.09
C SER A 277 22.65 0.36 18.06
N LYS A 278 21.35 0.23 17.73
CA LYS A 278 20.21 0.59 18.58
C LYS A 278 19.37 -0.61 19.02
N GLY A 279 19.67 -1.81 18.53
CA GLY A 279 18.92 -3.03 18.82
C GLY A 279 18.65 -3.85 17.56
N GLU A 280 17.87 -4.92 17.74
CA GLU A 280 17.56 -5.89 16.70
C GLU A 280 16.18 -5.62 16.09
N MET A 281 16.05 -5.82 14.78
CA MET A 281 14.78 -5.83 14.06
C MET A 281 14.62 -7.14 13.29
N LEU A 282 13.40 -7.69 13.29
CA LEU A 282 13.04 -8.81 12.43
C LEU A 282 12.22 -8.28 11.25
N ILE A 283 12.67 -8.58 10.03
CA ILE A 283 12.06 -8.14 8.79
C ILE A 283 11.49 -9.35 8.05
N GLU A 284 10.24 -9.27 7.61
CA GLU A 284 9.63 -10.20 6.66
C GLU A 284 9.78 -9.65 5.23
N PHE A 285 10.23 -10.48 4.29
CA PHE A 285 10.32 -10.11 2.87
C PHE A 285 9.08 -10.53 2.08
N PHE A 286 8.86 -9.85 0.94
CA PHE A 286 7.77 -10.13 0.00
C PHE A 286 8.28 -10.66 -1.35
N PRO A 287 8.86 -11.88 -1.40
CA PRO A 287 9.47 -12.42 -2.62
C PRO A 287 8.49 -12.59 -3.79
N GLU A 288 7.18 -12.67 -3.54
CA GLU A 288 6.21 -12.83 -4.63
C GLU A 288 5.77 -11.49 -5.24
N ASP A 289 5.90 -10.40 -4.46
CA ASP A 289 5.55 -9.04 -4.89
C ASP A 289 6.76 -8.31 -5.48
N ALA A 290 7.98 -8.64 -5.02
CA ALA A 290 9.24 -8.00 -5.44
C ALA A 290 10.40 -9.03 -5.51
N PRO A 291 10.29 -10.08 -6.36
CA PRO A 291 11.27 -11.16 -6.40
C PRO A 291 12.69 -10.71 -6.71
N LEU A 292 12.88 -9.77 -7.65
CA LEU A 292 14.21 -9.28 -8.03
C LEU A 292 14.83 -8.43 -6.91
N THR A 293 14.03 -7.59 -6.26
CA THR A 293 14.46 -6.70 -5.16
C THR A 293 14.82 -7.51 -3.91
N VAL A 294 13.99 -8.50 -3.54
CA VAL A 294 14.27 -9.41 -2.42
C VAL A 294 15.54 -10.23 -2.70
N ALA A 295 15.66 -10.80 -3.90
CA ALA A 295 16.85 -11.53 -4.31
C ALA A 295 18.12 -10.66 -4.26
N ASN A 296 18.02 -9.40 -4.71
CA ASN A 296 19.12 -8.45 -4.64
C ASN A 296 19.53 -8.16 -3.19
N PHE A 297 18.57 -7.84 -2.33
CA PHE A 297 18.83 -7.50 -0.94
C PHE A 297 19.47 -8.68 -0.19
N ILE A 298 18.89 -9.87 -0.29
CA ILE A 298 19.42 -11.09 0.35
C ILE A 298 20.81 -11.40 -0.19
N GLY A 299 21.02 -11.37 -1.51
CA GLY A 299 22.32 -11.66 -2.10
C GLY A 299 23.42 -10.70 -1.65
N LEU A 300 23.09 -9.41 -1.48
CA LEU A 300 24.01 -8.42 -0.90
C LEU A 300 24.25 -8.67 0.59
N ALA A 301 23.20 -8.96 1.36
CA ALA A 301 23.32 -9.25 2.80
C ALA A 301 24.22 -10.45 3.09
N GLU A 302 24.17 -11.49 2.26
CA GLU A 302 24.98 -12.70 2.42
C GLU A 302 26.37 -12.60 1.76
N GLY A 303 26.63 -11.54 0.99
CA GLY A 303 27.85 -11.42 0.18
C GLY A 303 27.91 -12.38 -1.01
N SER A 304 26.81 -13.06 -1.35
CA SER A 304 26.72 -13.99 -2.48
C SER A 304 26.50 -13.28 -3.83
N LYS A 305 26.23 -11.97 -3.79
CA LYS A 305 26.05 -11.11 -4.97
C LYS A 305 27.25 -10.20 -5.17
N GLU A 306 27.87 -10.33 -6.34
CA GLU A 306 28.99 -9.47 -6.76
C GLU A 306 28.60 -7.99 -6.74
N ASN A 307 29.52 -7.15 -6.30
CA ASN A 307 29.38 -5.71 -6.20
C ASN A 307 30.78 -5.05 -6.27
N ASN A 308 30.83 -3.73 -6.45
CA ASN A 308 32.09 -2.99 -6.62
C ASN A 308 32.68 -2.43 -5.32
N GLU A 309 32.06 -2.68 -4.17
CA GLU A 309 32.38 -2.01 -2.91
C GLU A 309 33.02 -2.96 -1.89
N LYS A 310 32.66 -4.26 -1.91
CA LYS A 310 33.24 -5.30 -1.07
C LYS A 310 33.65 -6.53 -1.88
N PRO A 311 34.70 -7.27 -1.45
CA PRO A 311 35.06 -8.55 -2.03
C PRO A 311 33.89 -9.54 -2.03
N ASN A 312 33.87 -10.45 -3.01
CA ASN A 312 32.88 -11.52 -3.06
C ASN A 312 32.95 -12.41 -1.82
N GLY A 313 31.80 -12.76 -1.24
CA GLY A 313 31.70 -13.49 0.02
C GLY A 313 31.66 -12.61 1.27
N GLU A 314 31.89 -11.30 1.16
CA GLU A 314 31.71 -10.38 2.29
C GLU A 314 30.30 -9.76 2.31
N PRO A 315 29.56 -9.84 3.44
CA PRO A 315 28.28 -9.17 3.62
C PRO A 315 28.33 -7.67 3.31
N PHE A 316 27.57 -7.24 2.30
CA PHE A 316 27.58 -5.86 1.80
C PHE A 316 27.14 -4.85 2.87
N TYR A 317 26.05 -5.14 3.59
CA TYR A 317 25.44 -4.19 4.53
C TYR A 317 26.15 -4.06 5.88
N ASN A 318 26.96 -5.05 6.28
CA ASN A 318 27.63 -5.03 7.58
C ASN A 318 28.58 -3.82 7.68
N GLY A 319 28.42 -3.04 8.74
CA GLY A 319 29.17 -1.82 9.01
C GLY A 319 28.64 -0.56 8.31
N LEU A 320 27.64 -0.67 7.42
CA LEU A 320 27.02 0.50 6.79
C LEU A 320 26.15 1.27 7.79
N ILE A 321 25.87 2.54 7.49
CA ILE A 321 25.07 3.42 8.35
C ILE A 321 23.68 3.71 7.76
N PHE A 322 22.74 4.04 8.63
CA PHE A 322 21.56 4.81 8.24
C PHE A 322 21.99 6.27 8.01
N HIS A 323 22.28 6.61 6.77
CA HIS A 323 22.89 7.89 6.41
C HIS A 323 21.89 9.06 6.36
N ARG A 324 20.59 8.77 6.44
CA ARG A 324 19.51 9.76 6.45
C ARG A 324 18.34 9.30 7.31
N ILE A 325 17.90 10.14 8.24
CA ILE A 325 16.82 9.84 9.19
C ILE A 325 15.87 11.03 9.23
N ILE A 326 14.65 10.87 8.73
CA ILE A 326 13.63 11.92 8.73
C ILE A 326 12.49 11.48 9.64
N LYS A 327 12.34 12.21 10.74
CA LYS A 327 11.26 11.99 11.70
C LYS A 327 9.89 12.14 11.05
N ASN A 328 8.97 11.26 11.40
CA ASN A 328 7.64 11.10 10.82
C ASN A 328 7.67 10.87 9.31
N PHE A 329 8.69 10.16 8.82
CA PHE A 329 8.79 9.80 7.41
C PHE A 329 9.48 8.45 7.22
N MET A 330 10.81 8.39 7.35
CA MET A 330 11.58 7.17 7.10
C MET A 330 13.02 7.24 7.63
N ILE A 331 13.65 6.07 7.76
CA ILE A 331 15.10 5.90 7.94
C ILE A 331 15.69 5.23 6.70
N GLN A 332 16.80 5.73 6.16
CA GLN A 332 17.40 5.26 4.91
C GLN A 332 18.83 4.77 5.12
N GLY A 333 19.12 3.59 4.60
CA GLY A 333 20.41 2.88 4.70
C GLY A 333 20.86 2.29 3.36
N GLY A 334 21.90 1.46 3.41
CA GLY A 334 22.40 0.72 2.24
C GLY A 334 23.29 1.51 1.27
N ASP A 335 23.76 2.70 1.67
CA ASP A 335 24.80 3.43 0.94
C ASP A 335 26.19 3.06 1.49
N PRO A 336 27.07 2.43 0.70
CA PRO A 336 28.45 2.10 1.10
C PRO A 336 29.30 3.32 1.47
N LYS A 337 28.96 4.50 0.95
CA LYS A 337 29.69 5.76 1.20
C LYS A 337 29.09 6.59 2.34
N GLY A 338 27.87 6.26 2.79
CA GLY A 338 27.17 7.01 3.83
C GLY A 338 26.86 8.47 3.48
N ALA A 339 26.70 8.78 2.19
CA ALA A 339 26.55 10.14 1.66
C ALA A 339 25.26 10.36 0.83
N GLY A 340 24.47 9.30 0.61
CA GLY A 340 23.22 9.29 -0.13
C GLY A 340 23.33 8.95 -1.62
N TYR A 341 24.52 8.72 -2.17
CA TYR A 341 24.74 8.57 -3.62
C TYR A 341 25.61 7.37 -4.02
N GLY A 342 26.08 6.54 -3.08
CA GLY A 342 26.75 5.29 -3.41
C GLY A 342 25.76 4.15 -3.72
N GLY A 343 26.29 3.03 -4.16
CA GLY A 343 25.50 1.86 -4.53
C GLY A 343 26.40 0.66 -4.85
N PRO A 344 25.84 -0.48 -5.28
CA PRO A 344 26.59 -1.72 -5.42
C PRO A 344 27.38 -1.82 -6.74
N GLY A 345 27.36 -0.77 -7.57
CA GLY A 345 28.03 -0.72 -8.87
C GLY A 345 27.17 -1.13 -10.07
N TYR A 346 25.88 -1.39 -9.86
CA TYR A 346 24.88 -1.69 -10.89
C TYR A 346 23.51 -1.15 -10.50
N SER A 347 22.59 -1.15 -11.46
CA SER A 347 21.18 -0.83 -11.25
C SER A 347 20.26 -1.90 -11.83
N PHE A 348 19.04 -2.00 -11.31
CA PHE A 348 18.01 -2.90 -11.85
C PHE A 348 16.61 -2.26 -11.88
N PRO A 349 15.67 -2.83 -12.67
CA PRO A 349 14.33 -2.28 -12.85
C PRO A 349 13.47 -2.21 -11.58
N ASP A 350 12.43 -1.38 -11.63
CA ASP A 350 11.39 -1.35 -10.59
C ASP A 350 10.38 -2.49 -10.72
N GLU A 351 9.85 -2.95 -9.58
CA GLU A 351 8.81 -3.98 -9.50
C GLU A 351 7.49 -3.40 -8.99
N PHE A 352 6.93 -2.43 -9.70
CA PHE A 352 5.62 -1.86 -9.36
C PHE A 352 4.46 -2.70 -9.91
N ALA A 353 4.65 -3.29 -11.09
CA ALA A 353 3.62 -4.07 -11.76
C ALA A 353 3.42 -5.41 -11.04
N GLY A 354 2.22 -5.64 -10.51
CA GLY A 354 1.88 -6.86 -9.76
C GLY A 354 2.21 -6.80 -8.27
N ASN A 355 2.93 -5.78 -7.81
CA ASN A 355 3.20 -5.57 -6.39
C ASN A 355 1.95 -5.05 -5.68
N THR A 356 1.41 -5.88 -4.79
CA THR A 356 0.17 -5.60 -4.05
C THR A 356 0.40 -4.79 -2.78
N LYS A 357 1.65 -4.59 -2.38
CA LYS A 357 2.04 -3.92 -1.14
C LYS A 357 2.08 -2.40 -1.31
N LYS A 358 1.89 -1.71 -0.19
CA LYS A 358 1.77 -0.25 -0.11
C LYS A 358 2.50 0.27 1.11
N HIS A 359 2.83 1.55 1.09
CA HIS A 359 3.41 2.24 2.25
C HIS A 359 2.30 2.70 3.21
N ASP A 360 1.48 1.76 3.69
CA ASP A 360 0.24 2.04 4.43
C ASP A 360 0.39 1.97 5.96
N THR A 361 1.55 1.55 6.45
CA THR A 361 1.83 1.31 7.87
C THR A 361 3.27 1.71 8.24
N LYS A 362 3.56 1.80 9.54
CA LYS A 362 4.92 1.93 10.08
C LYS A 362 5.68 0.63 9.83
N GLY A 363 6.97 0.73 9.50
CA GLY A 363 7.86 -0.40 9.33
C GLY A 363 7.91 -0.98 7.91
N ILE A 364 7.37 -0.30 6.89
CA ILE A 364 7.43 -0.79 5.51
C ILE A 364 8.84 -0.60 4.94
N LEU A 365 9.43 -1.69 4.42
CA LEU A 365 10.75 -1.71 3.81
C LEU A 365 10.63 -1.58 2.28
N SER A 366 11.32 -0.60 1.71
CA SER A 366 11.19 -0.23 0.30
C SER A 366 12.53 0.21 -0.30
N MET A 367 12.69 -0.01 -1.61
CA MET A 367 13.94 0.27 -2.32
C MET A 367 14.06 1.76 -2.65
N ALA A 368 15.19 2.38 -2.30
CA ALA A 368 15.49 3.75 -2.68
C ALA A 368 16.04 3.77 -4.11
N ASN A 369 15.58 4.73 -4.91
CA ASN A 369 16.01 4.92 -6.29
C ASN A 369 16.21 6.42 -6.59
N SER A 370 17.00 6.73 -7.61
CA SER A 370 17.25 8.10 -8.10
C SER A 370 16.34 8.48 -9.27
N GLY A 371 15.27 7.70 -9.48
CA GLY A 371 14.41 7.73 -10.65
C GLY A 371 14.05 6.32 -11.13
N PRO A 372 13.14 6.21 -12.11
CA PRO A 372 12.65 4.91 -12.58
C PRO A 372 13.79 3.97 -13.02
N ASN A 373 13.73 2.72 -12.58
CA ASN A 373 14.64 1.62 -12.91
C ASN A 373 16.08 1.83 -12.46
N THR A 374 16.27 2.53 -11.33
CA THR A 374 17.61 2.79 -10.74
C THR A 374 17.78 2.15 -9.36
N ASN A 375 17.09 1.03 -9.10
CA ASN A 375 17.25 0.29 -7.86
C ASN A 375 18.67 -0.26 -7.73
N GLY A 376 19.18 -0.33 -6.50
CA GLY A 376 20.55 -0.76 -6.20
C GLY A 376 20.64 -1.40 -4.83
N SER A 377 21.41 -0.80 -3.91
CA SER A 377 21.57 -1.31 -2.54
C SER A 377 20.88 -0.45 -1.48
N GLN A 378 20.50 0.78 -1.82
CA GLN A 378 19.92 1.70 -0.85
C GLN A 378 18.46 1.37 -0.60
N PHE A 379 18.04 1.35 0.65
CA PHE A 379 16.67 1.06 1.06
C PHE A 379 16.23 2.04 2.14
N PHE A 380 14.93 2.15 2.36
CA PHE A 380 14.38 2.87 3.49
C PHE A 380 13.30 2.06 4.22
N ILE A 381 13.12 2.35 5.50
CA ILE A 381 12.06 1.81 6.36
C ILE A 381 11.18 2.99 6.78
N THR A 382 9.88 2.92 6.49
CA THR A 382 8.92 3.96 6.86
C THR A 382 8.69 4.00 8.37
N THR A 383 8.56 5.19 8.95
CA THR A 383 8.21 5.33 10.38
C THR A 383 6.74 5.70 10.57
N VAL A 384 6.06 6.09 9.49
CA VAL A 384 4.62 6.38 9.39
C VAL A 384 4.08 5.91 8.02
N PRO A 385 2.76 5.85 7.80
CA PRO A 385 2.20 5.65 6.46
C PRO A 385 2.64 6.74 5.47
N THR A 386 3.10 6.35 4.27
CA THR A 386 3.65 7.25 3.24
C THR A 386 3.12 6.91 1.83
N PRO A 387 1.79 6.96 1.60
CA PRO A 387 1.16 6.51 0.34
C PRO A 387 1.61 7.27 -0.92
N HIS A 388 2.17 8.48 -0.76
CA HIS A 388 2.75 9.25 -1.86
C HIS A 388 3.99 8.59 -2.50
N LEU A 389 4.57 7.57 -1.87
CA LEU A 389 5.67 6.74 -2.39
C LEU A 389 5.18 5.54 -3.22
N ASP A 390 3.89 5.22 -3.18
CA ASP A 390 3.33 4.07 -3.90
C ASP A 390 3.49 4.23 -5.42
N GLY A 391 3.96 3.18 -6.08
CA GLY A 391 4.25 3.19 -7.52
C GLY A 391 5.48 4.03 -7.92
N ARG A 392 6.27 4.48 -6.93
CA ARG A 392 7.56 5.17 -7.13
C ARG A 392 8.73 4.41 -6.51
N HIS A 393 8.48 3.63 -5.45
CA HIS A 393 9.47 2.81 -4.76
C HIS A 393 8.94 1.39 -4.56
N THR A 394 9.79 0.40 -4.80
CA THR A 394 9.41 -1.01 -4.71
C THR A 394 9.37 -1.46 -3.25
N VAL A 395 8.16 -1.72 -2.74
CA VAL A 395 7.97 -2.32 -1.41
C VAL A 395 8.36 -3.79 -1.49
N PHE A 396 9.31 -4.21 -0.65
CA PHE A 396 9.86 -5.57 -0.70
C PHE A 396 9.93 -6.27 0.67
N GLY A 397 9.50 -5.61 1.74
CA GLY A 397 9.35 -6.23 3.06
C GLY A 397 8.69 -5.34 4.09
N ARG A 398 8.65 -5.80 5.34
CA ARG A 398 8.22 -5.04 6.51
C ARG A 398 8.90 -5.50 7.79
N VAL A 399 9.09 -4.59 8.74
CA VAL A 399 9.49 -4.91 10.12
C VAL A 399 8.31 -5.56 10.83
N ILE A 400 8.52 -6.75 11.39
CA ILE A 400 7.53 -7.50 12.17
C ILE A 400 7.88 -7.55 13.67
N GLU A 401 9.15 -7.35 14.03
CA GLU A 401 9.61 -7.13 15.42
C GLU A 401 10.69 -6.05 15.47
N GLY A 402 10.80 -5.35 16.61
CA GLY A 402 11.76 -4.24 16.76
C GLY A 402 11.24 -2.89 16.26
N LEU A 403 9.90 -2.65 16.28
CA LEU A 403 9.33 -1.34 15.94
C LEU A 403 9.75 -0.24 16.92
N ASP A 404 10.06 -0.60 18.16
CA ASP A 404 10.67 0.25 19.18
C ASP A 404 12.13 0.59 18.84
N VAL A 405 12.88 -0.35 18.26
CA VAL A 405 14.25 -0.09 17.73
C VAL A 405 14.18 0.86 16.53
N LEU A 406 13.26 0.63 15.59
CA LEU A 406 13.01 1.55 14.47
C LEU A 406 12.72 2.97 14.95
N GLU A 407 11.91 3.10 16.00
CA GLU A 407 11.59 4.38 16.62
C GLU A 407 12.77 5.01 17.38
N ALA A 408 13.58 4.19 18.06
CA ALA A 408 14.79 4.66 18.71
C ALA A 408 15.81 5.21 17.68
N ILE A 409 15.89 4.59 16.51
CA ILE A 409 16.71 5.07 15.38
C ILE A 409 16.11 6.36 14.83
N GLU A 410 14.80 6.44 14.60
CA GLU A 410 14.12 7.65 14.12
C GLU A 410 14.37 8.88 15.01
N ASN A 411 14.43 8.68 16.32
CA ASN A 411 14.54 9.77 17.30
C ASN A 411 15.98 10.19 17.62
N VAL A 412 17.00 9.65 16.93
CA VAL A 412 18.38 10.13 17.13
C VAL A 412 18.53 11.59 16.65
N PRO A 413 19.40 12.38 17.30
CA PRO A 413 19.68 13.73 16.82
C PRO A 413 20.27 13.71 15.40
N THR A 414 19.69 14.50 14.50
CA THR A 414 20.19 14.68 13.13
C THR A 414 20.84 16.06 12.93
N GLY A 415 21.73 16.14 11.95
CA GLY A 415 22.42 17.34 11.49
C GLY A 415 21.95 17.75 10.09
N ALA A 416 22.85 18.37 9.32
CA ALA A 416 22.54 18.78 7.95
C ALA A 416 22.15 17.57 7.07
N ASN A 417 21.22 17.80 6.13
CA ASN A 417 20.68 16.78 5.22
C ASN A 417 20.08 15.54 5.94
N ASP A 418 19.54 15.74 7.15
CA ASP A 418 18.94 14.69 7.97
C ASP A 418 19.91 13.55 8.34
N LYS A 419 21.22 13.78 8.26
CA LYS A 419 22.25 12.79 8.63
C LYS A 419 22.34 12.70 10.16
N PRO A 420 22.36 11.49 10.76
CA PRO A 420 22.54 11.35 12.20
C PRO A 420 23.84 11.99 12.70
N LYS A 421 23.80 12.64 13.87
CA LYS A 421 25.01 13.21 14.49
C LYS A 421 25.97 12.10 14.96
N ASP A 422 25.40 11.04 15.50
CA ASP A 422 26.09 9.81 15.83
C ASP A 422 25.65 8.72 14.86
N ASP A 423 26.61 8.03 14.24
CA ASP A 423 26.34 6.99 13.26
C ASP A 423 25.50 5.86 13.88
N VAL A 424 24.34 5.59 13.27
CA VAL A 424 23.56 4.38 13.53
C VAL A 424 24.00 3.32 12.52
N LYS A 425 24.67 2.27 13.00
CA LYS A 425 25.27 1.24 12.16
C LYS A 425 24.38 0.00 12.03
N ILE A 426 24.37 -0.59 10.85
CA ILE A 426 23.94 -1.97 10.61
C ILE A 426 25.13 -2.85 11.00
N ILE A 427 25.01 -3.62 12.08
CA ILE A 427 26.06 -4.49 12.59
C ILE A 427 26.09 -5.77 11.76
N SER A 428 24.94 -6.43 11.63
CA SER A 428 24.79 -7.68 10.90
C SER A 428 23.38 -7.80 10.31
N ILE A 429 23.27 -8.57 9.21
CA ILE A 429 21.98 -9.02 8.66
C ILE A 429 22.06 -10.54 8.47
N GLU A 430 21.29 -11.28 9.26
CA GLU A 430 21.17 -12.73 9.16
C GLU A 430 19.88 -13.10 8.42
N ILE A 431 19.98 -13.94 7.38
CA ILE A 431 18.83 -14.35 6.56
C ILE A 431 18.26 -15.67 7.08
N ILE A 432 17.00 -15.64 7.47
CA ILE A 432 16.25 -16.81 7.95
C ILE A 432 15.34 -17.29 6.83
N ARG A 433 15.47 -18.57 6.48
CA ARG A 433 14.70 -19.21 5.40
C ARG A 433 13.73 -20.21 5.99
N ALA A 434 12.46 -20.02 5.72
CA ALA A 434 11.38 -20.83 6.27
C ALA A 434 10.60 -21.54 5.16
N GLY A 435 10.29 -22.82 5.38
CA GLY A 435 9.42 -23.60 4.50
C GLY A 435 9.90 -23.76 3.06
N LYS A 436 9.08 -23.38 2.07
CA LYS A 436 9.46 -23.50 0.65
C LYS A 436 10.73 -22.74 0.27
N TYR A 437 11.14 -21.77 1.10
CA TYR A 437 12.33 -20.95 0.89
C TYR A 437 13.61 -21.52 1.50
N LYS A 438 13.60 -22.71 2.14
CA LYS A 438 14.81 -23.31 2.74
C LYS A 438 16.01 -23.36 1.81
N ASN A 439 15.75 -23.68 0.53
CA ASN A 439 16.78 -23.77 -0.52
C ASN A 439 16.78 -22.53 -1.43
N TYR A 440 16.29 -21.38 -0.95
CA TYR A 440 16.24 -20.16 -1.72
C TYR A 440 17.65 -19.62 -1.98
N ASP A 441 18.00 -19.54 -3.26
CA ASP A 441 19.27 -19.01 -3.77
C ASP A 441 19.02 -17.64 -4.40
N ALA A 442 19.39 -16.59 -3.66
CA ALA A 442 19.15 -15.21 -4.05
C ALA A 442 19.91 -14.82 -5.33
N SER A 443 21.15 -15.29 -5.50
CA SER A 443 21.96 -14.98 -6.68
C SER A 443 21.44 -15.65 -7.93
N LYS A 444 20.96 -16.89 -7.81
CA LYS A 444 20.27 -17.58 -8.90
C LYS A 444 18.94 -16.92 -9.23
N THR A 445 18.08 -16.67 -8.24
CA THR A 445 16.78 -16.02 -8.45
C THR A 445 16.93 -14.66 -9.12
N PHE A 446 17.90 -13.83 -8.69
CA PHE A 446 18.14 -12.54 -9.31
C PHE A 446 18.46 -12.66 -10.80
N LYS A 447 19.33 -13.61 -11.19
CA LYS A 447 19.72 -13.84 -12.59
C LYS A 447 18.53 -14.32 -13.42
N GLU A 448 17.76 -15.25 -12.90
CA GLU A 448 16.58 -15.81 -13.57
C GLU A 448 15.48 -14.76 -13.77
N GLU A 449 15.17 -13.96 -12.75
CA GLU A 449 14.15 -12.92 -12.83
C GLU A 449 14.55 -11.78 -13.77
N LEU A 450 15.82 -11.35 -13.74
CA LEU A 450 16.31 -10.34 -14.67
C LEU A 450 16.22 -10.82 -16.13
N ALA A 451 16.64 -12.07 -16.41
CA ALA A 451 16.53 -12.66 -17.73
C ALA A 451 15.06 -12.82 -18.18
N ASN A 452 14.17 -13.17 -17.25
CA ASN A 452 12.73 -13.27 -17.51
C ASN A 452 12.13 -11.89 -17.87
N LEU A 453 12.52 -10.82 -17.18
CA LEU A 453 12.08 -9.46 -17.51
C LEU A 453 12.58 -9.01 -18.88
N GLU A 454 13.85 -9.28 -19.20
CA GLU A 454 14.43 -8.95 -20.51
C GLU A 454 13.74 -9.72 -21.65
N SER A 455 13.46 -11.00 -21.45
CA SER A 455 12.76 -11.82 -22.45
C SER A 455 11.30 -11.37 -22.67
N LYS A 456 10.57 -11.03 -21.59
CA LYS A 456 9.22 -10.45 -21.67
C LYS A 456 9.23 -9.12 -22.41
N LYS A 457 10.20 -8.24 -22.13
CA LYS A 457 10.36 -6.96 -22.82
C LYS A 457 10.62 -7.16 -24.31
N LYS A 458 11.51 -8.09 -24.68
CA LYS A 458 11.80 -8.42 -26.08
C LYS A 458 10.57 -8.98 -26.80
N ALA A 459 9.81 -9.87 -26.15
CA ALA A 459 8.58 -10.42 -26.70
C ALA A 459 7.50 -9.35 -26.90
N LEU A 460 7.36 -8.42 -25.94
CA LEU A 460 6.43 -7.29 -26.05
C LEU A 460 6.79 -6.38 -27.23
N LEU A 461 8.07 -6.02 -27.37
CA LEU A 461 8.55 -5.20 -28.48
C LEU A 461 8.35 -5.91 -29.82
N ALA A 462 8.67 -7.19 -29.93
CA ALA A 462 8.43 -7.96 -31.16
C ALA A 462 6.94 -8.02 -31.52
N LYS A 463 6.06 -8.17 -30.53
CA LYS A 463 4.61 -8.13 -30.73
C LYS A 463 4.16 -6.74 -31.21
N GLN A 464 4.67 -5.67 -30.62
CA GLN A 464 4.38 -4.30 -31.05
C GLN A 464 4.87 -4.02 -32.47
N GLU A 465 6.05 -4.52 -32.84
CA GLU A 465 6.59 -4.43 -34.20
C GLU A 465 5.70 -5.18 -35.21
N GLU A 466 5.26 -6.39 -34.87
CA GLU A 466 4.35 -7.18 -35.71
C GLU A 466 2.98 -6.49 -35.88
N GLU A 467 2.40 -5.98 -34.79
CA GLU A 467 1.15 -5.21 -34.81
C GLU A 467 1.30 -3.94 -35.63
N THR A 468 2.42 -3.22 -35.48
CA THR A 468 2.73 -2.02 -36.27
C THR A 468 2.87 -2.37 -37.76
N LYS A 469 3.57 -3.46 -38.10
CA LYS A 469 3.73 -3.92 -39.49
C LYS A 469 2.39 -4.31 -40.11
N LYS A 470 1.53 -5.00 -39.35
CA LYS A 470 0.19 -5.40 -39.79
C LYS A 470 -0.73 -4.19 -39.98
N ALA A 471 -0.72 -3.25 -39.03
CA ALA A 471 -1.46 -2.00 -39.12
C ALA A 471 -0.99 -1.17 -40.32
N LEU A 472 0.32 -1.02 -40.52
CA LEU A 472 0.88 -0.33 -41.67
C LEU A 472 0.45 -1.00 -42.97
N GLY A 473 0.57 -2.33 -43.09
CA GLY A 473 0.14 -3.06 -44.28
C GLY A 473 -1.35 -2.91 -44.60
N SER A 474 -2.20 -2.85 -43.57
CA SER A 474 -3.63 -2.57 -43.71
C SER A 474 -3.89 -1.15 -44.22
N ILE A 475 -3.21 -0.15 -43.64
CA ILE A 475 -3.36 1.26 -44.00
C ILE A 475 -2.88 1.51 -45.42
N THR A 476 -1.73 0.94 -45.80
CA THR A 476 -1.13 1.14 -47.13
C THR A 476 -1.82 0.33 -48.23
N ASN A 477 -2.81 -0.51 -47.89
CA ASN A 477 -3.50 -1.34 -48.87
C ASN A 477 -4.27 -0.47 -49.89
N GLY A 478 -3.92 -0.62 -51.17
CA GLY A 478 -4.49 0.15 -52.27
C GLY A 478 -4.02 1.61 -52.32
N MET A 479 -2.96 1.98 -51.59
CA MET A 479 -2.30 3.27 -51.74
C MET A 479 -1.35 3.26 -52.95
N LYS A 480 -1.19 4.42 -53.58
CA LYS A 480 -0.14 4.67 -54.59
C LYS A 480 1.17 5.02 -53.88
N THR A 481 2.31 4.64 -54.45
CA THR A 481 3.63 4.97 -53.92
C THR A 481 4.38 5.82 -54.92
N THR A 482 4.98 6.92 -54.48
CA THR A 482 5.81 7.79 -55.31
C THR A 482 7.27 7.32 -55.32
N ALA A 483 8.11 7.92 -56.16
CA ALA A 483 9.52 7.55 -56.26
C ALA A 483 10.34 7.83 -54.98
N SER A 484 9.89 8.78 -54.14
CA SER A 484 10.52 9.11 -52.86
C SER A 484 10.15 8.15 -51.73
N GLY A 485 9.15 7.28 -51.97
CA GLY A 485 8.59 6.37 -50.96
C GLY A 485 7.37 6.93 -50.21
N LEU A 486 6.88 8.12 -50.55
CA LEU A 486 5.60 8.60 -50.04
C LEU A 486 4.46 7.71 -50.55
N MET A 487 3.62 7.24 -49.63
CA MET A 487 2.40 6.50 -49.97
C MET A 487 1.17 7.39 -49.77
N TYR A 488 0.20 7.30 -50.67
CA TYR A 488 -1.01 8.12 -50.57
C TYR A 488 -2.25 7.45 -51.18
N LYS A 489 -3.42 7.88 -50.71
CA LYS A 489 -4.73 7.53 -51.30
C LYS A 489 -5.69 8.70 -51.15
N PHE A 490 -6.31 9.11 -52.24
CA PHE A 490 -7.41 10.06 -52.19
C PHE A 490 -8.62 9.44 -51.50
N THR A 491 -9.16 10.15 -50.51
CA THR A 491 -10.44 9.84 -49.86
C THR A 491 -11.58 10.64 -50.48
N SER A 492 -11.28 11.74 -51.17
CA SER A 492 -12.20 12.52 -52.00
C SER A 492 -11.39 13.25 -53.08
N GLU A 493 -11.78 13.10 -54.34
CA GLU A 493 -11.13 13.74 -55.50
C GLU A 493 -12.19 14.55 -56.25
N ASN A 494 -12.01 15.88 -56.26
CA ASN A 494 -12.97 16.85 -56.76
C ASN A 494 -12.53 17.51 -58.08
N GLY A 495 -11.34 17.14 -58.60
CA GLY A 495 -10.82 17.65 -59.87
C GLY A 495 -10.49 19.14 -59.86
N GLY A 496 -10.27 19.73 -58.68
CA GLY A 496 -9.91 21.13 -58.52
C GLY A 496 -8.53 21.47 -59.10
N ALA A 497 -8.28 22.76 -59.31
CA ALA A 497 -6.95 23.23 -59.73
C ALA A 497 -5.88 22.83 -58.70
N LYS A 498 -4.65 22.57 -59.14
CA LYS A 498 -3.53 22.17 -58.28
C LYS A 498 -2.64 23.37 -57.95
N PRO A 499 -2.10 23.46 -56.73
CA PRO A 499 -1.14 24.50 -56.37
C PRO A 499 0.21 24.26 -57.07
N GLY A 500 0.80 25.34 -57.56
CA GLY A 500 2.19 25.36 -58.05
C GLY A 500 3.19 25.69 -56.95
N LYS A 501 4.49 25.54 -57.27
CA LYS A 501 5.57 25.93 -56.38
C LYS A 501 5.48 27.42 -56.04
N GLY A 502 5.55 27.75 -54.74
CA GLY A 502 5.46 29.10 -54.21
C GLY A 502 4.04 29.57 -53.88
N ASN A 503 2.99 28.82 -54.28
CA ASN A 503 1.63 29.16 -53.87
C ASN A 503 1.44 28.98 -52.36
N LEU A 504 0.68 29.88 -51.76
CA LEU A 504 0.30 29.80 -50.35
C LEU A 504 -0.89 28.84 -50.24
N VAL A 505 -0.66 27.63 -49.70
CA VAL A 505 -1.69 26.60 -49.55
C VAL A 505 -2.31 26.65 -48.17
N LYS A 506 -3.61 26.36 -48.08
CA LYS A 506 -4.39 26.26 -46.84
C LYS A 506 -4.86 24.82 -46.64
N VAL A 507 -4.38 24.16 -45.59
CA VAL A 507 -4.54 22.72 -45.41
C VAL A 507 -5.14 22.39 -44.04
N HIS A 508 -6.20 21.58 -44.05
CA HIS A 508 -6.62 20.85 -42.86
C HIS A 508 -5.91 19.50 -42.80
N TYR A 509 -5.56 19.08 -41.59
CA TYR A 509 -4.86 17.83 -41.33
C TYR A 509 -5.16 17.23 -39.96
N THR A 510 -5.01 15.92 -39.86
CA THR A 510 -4.85 15.15 -38.62
C THR A 510 -3.66 14.21 -38.76
N GLY A 511 -2.64 14.39 -37.90
CA GLY A 511 -1.44 13.57 -37.83
C GLY A 511 -1.56 12.45 -36.78
N LYS A 512 -1.30 11.22 -37.20
CA LYS A 512 -1.41 9.99 -36.39
C LYS A 512 -0.17 9.11 -36.53
N PHE A 513 0.11 8.32 -35.50
CA PHE A 513 1.01 7.18 -35.58
C PHE A 513 0.31 5.97 -36.21
N VAL A 514 1.10 4.97 -36.61
CA VAL A 514 0.60 3.71 -37.20
C VAL A 514 -0.37 2.95 -36.28
N ASN A 515 -0.21 3.08 -34.96
CA ASN A 515 -1.12 2.52 -33.96
C ASN A 515 -2.45 3.31 -33.82
N GLY A 516 -2.65 4.37 -34.60
CA GLY A 516 -3.85 5.22 -34.61
C GLY A 516 -3.84 6.37 -33.60
N GLN A 517 -2.84 6.47 -32.72
CA GLN A 517 -2.73 7.58 -31.77
C GLN A 517 -2.49 8.90 -32.51
N VAL A 518 -3.37 9.87 -32.29
CA VAL A 518 -3.27 11.23 -32.83
C VAL A 518 -2.21 12.00 -32.05
N PHE A 519 -1.24 12.61 -32.74
CA PHE A 519 -0.27 13.51 -32.10
C PHE A 519 -0.60 14.99 -32.37
N ASP A 520 -1.30 15.30 -33.46
CA ASP A 520 -1.68 16.67 -33.79
C ASP A 520 -2.88 16.73 -34.76
N SER A 521 -3.71 17.78 -34.67
CA SER A 521 -4.84 18.00 -35.60
C SER A 521 -5.22 19.47 -35.70
N SER A 522 -5.23 19.99 -36.92
CA SER A 522 -5.80 21.32 -37.21
C SER A 522 -7.33 21.32 -37.22
N VAL A 523 -7.95 20.16 -37.50
CA VAL A 523 -9.41 20.02 -37.53
C VAL A 523 -9.97 20.18 -36.12
N SER A 524 -9.32 19.61 -35.11
CA SER A 524 -9.74 19.79 -33.71
C SER A 524 -9.57 21.23 -33.21
N ARG A 525 -8.62 21.99 -33.79
CA ARG A 525 -8.44 23.42 -33.52
C ARG A 525 -9.41 24.31 -34.30
N GLY A 526 -10.07 23.79 -35.34
CA GLY A 526 -10.95 24.56 -36.21
C GLY A 526 -10.24 25.54 -37.14
N GLU A 527 -8.91 25.51 -37.21
CA GLU A 527 -8.11 26.46 -37.99
C GLU A 527 -7.10 25.71 -38.88
N PRO A 528 -7.22 25.80 -40.23
CA PRO A 528 -6.24 25.25 -41.16
C PRO A 528 -4.87 25.89 -41.01
N ILE A 529 -3.81 25.17 -41.39
CA ILE A 529 -2.46 25.73 -41.49
C ILE A 529 -2.24 26.32 -42.89
N GLU A 530 -1.53 27.45 -42.94
CA GLU A 530 -1.11 28.11 -44.19
C GLU A 530 0.41 28.08 -44.33
N PHE A 531 0.92 27.68 -45.50
CA PHE A 531 2.35 27.68 -45.78
C PHE A 531 2.63 27.75 -47.29
N PRO A 532 3.79 28.30 -47.72
CA PRO A 532 4.17 28.31 -49.12
C PRO A 532 4.65 26.92 -49.57
N LEU A 533 4.06 26.36 -50.63
CA LEU A 533 4.38 25.03 -51.12
C LEU A 533 5.74 24.98 -51.85
N GLY A 534 6.62 24.05 -51.47
CA GLY A 534 7.89 23.79 -52.16
C GLY A 534 9.06 24.70 -51.77
N ASN A 535 9.00 25.30 -50.58
CA ASN A 535 10.03 26.21 -50.03
C ASN A 535 10.79 25.62 -48.82
N GLY A 536 10.56 24.35 -48.46
CA GLY A 536 11.18 23.67 -47.33
C GLY A 536 10.62 24.05 -45.95
N MET A 537 9.40 24.61 -45.90
CA MET A 537 8.78 25.07 -44.64
C MET A 537 8.10 23.95 -43.84
N VAL A 538 7.82 22.81 -44.47
CA VAL A 538 7.22 21.62 -43.87
C VAL A 538 8.05 20.38 -44.23
N ILE A 539 7.78 19.25 -43.59
CA ILE A 539 8.49 18.00 -43.87
C ILE A 539 8.39 17.60 -45.36
N PRO A 540 9.42 16.97 -45.96
CA PRO A 540 9.43 16.65 -47.39
C PRO A 540 8.19 15.87 -47.87
N GLY A 541 7.68 14.94 -47.06
CA GLY A 541 6.48 14.17 -47.40
C GLY A 541 5.20 15.01 -47.47
N TRP A 542 5.14 16.13 -46.74
CA TRP A 542 4.05 17.10 -46.86
C TRP A 542 4.18 17.95 -48.12
N GLU A 543 5.38 18.42 -48.45
CA GLU A 543 5.59 19.20 -49.68
C GLU A 543 5.17 18.40 -50.91
N GLU A 544 5.59 17.15 -50.96
CA GLU A 544 5.24 16.24 -52.03
C GLU A 544 3.75 15.89 -51.99
N GLY A 545 3.25 15.46 -50.83
CA GLY A 545 1.88 14.97 -50.69
C GLY A 545 0.82 16.02 -50.98
N ILE A 546 0.96 17.24 -50.45
CA ILE A 546 0.02 18.34 -50.69
C ILE A 546 0.05 18.80 -52.16
N GLY A 547 1.22 18.75 -52.80
CA GLY A 547 1.33 19.06 -54.24
C GLY A 547 0.57 18.09 -55.16
N LEU A 548 0.18 16.91 -54.67
CA LEU A 548 -0.63 15.96 -55.44
C LEU A 548 -2.11 16.36 -55.50
N LEU A 549 -2.60 17.12 -54.51
CA LEU A 549 -4.02 17.45 -54.32
C LEU A 549 -4.45 18.64 -55.18
N GLY A 550 -5.67 18.59 -55.70
CA GLY A 550 -6.42 19.75 -56.17
C GLY A 550 -7.20 20.42 -55.03
N LYS A 551 -7.63 21.67 -55.24
CA LYS A 551 -8.49 22.37 -54.27
C LYS A 551 -9.74 21.55 -53.96
N GLY A 552 -9.98 21.33 -52.67
CA GLY A 552 -11.07 20.53 -52.12
C GLY A 552 -10.78 19.04 -51.99
N ASP A 553 -9.65 18.54 -52.52
CA ASP A 553 -9.32 17.12 -52.40
C ASP A 553 -8.96 16.76 -50.96
N LYS A 554 -9.26 15.51 -50.61
CA LYS A 554 -8.84 14.89 -49.35
C LYS A 554 -8.03 13.64 -49.62
N ALA A 555 -6.97 13.45 -48.85
CA ALA A 555 -6.11 12.28 -48.99
C ALA A 555 -5.62 11.78 -47.63
N VAL A 556 -5.25 10.51 -47.59
CA VAL A 556 -4.39 9.96 -46.55
C VAL A 556 -2.99 9.82 -47.11
N LEU A 557 -2.01 10.37 -46.41
CA LEU A 557 -0.59 10.26 -46.68
C LEU A 557 0.05 9.36 -45.61
N VAL A 558 0.89 8.43 -46.04
CA VAL A 558 1.76 7.64 -45.15
C VAL A 558 3.20 8.01 -45.49
N ILE A 559 3.83 8.71 -44.55
CA ILE A 559 5.11 9.37 -44.74
C ILE A 559 6.18 8.56 -44.01
N PRO A 560 7.14 7.93 -44.73
CA PRO A 560 8.23 7.20 -44.11
C PRO A 560 9.18 8.15 -43.37
N PRO A 561 10.01 7.65 -42.43
CA PRO A 561 10.89 8.48 -41.62
C PRO A 561 11.84 9.37 -42.43
N SER A 562 12.31 8.88 -43.58
CA SER A 562 13.18 9.62 -44.52
C SER A 562 12.53 10.86 -45.12
N LEU A 563 11.20 10.94 -45.13
CA LEU A 563 10.42 12.09 -45.60
C LEU A 563 9.73 12.84 -44.45
N ALA A 564 10.01 12.43 -43.20
CA ALA A 564 9.50 13.03 -41.97
C ALA A 564 10.66 13.59 -41.13
N TYR A 565 10.82 13.12 -39.89
CA TYR A 565 11.80 13.66 -38.92
C TYR A 565 13.02 12.75 -38.67
N GLY A 566 13.15 11.64 -39.42
CA GLY A 566 14.31 10.74 -39.36
C GLY A 566 14.67 10.26 -37.94
N GLU A 567 15.97 10.03 -37.70
CA GLU A 567 16.50 9.53 -36.42
C GLU A 567 16.36 10.52 -35.26
N GLN A 568 16.08 11.79 -35.54
CA GLN A 568 16.03 12.83 -34.51
C GLN A 568 14.65 12.92 -33.85
N GLY A 569 13.57 12.57 -34.56
CA GLY A 569 12.21 12.82 -34.09
C GLY A 569 11.89 14.32 -33.99
N ALA A 570 10.79 14.69 -33.33
CA ALA A 570 10.38 16.09 -33.20
C ALA A 570 9.48 16.40 -31.99
N GLY A 571 9.28 17.70 -31.72
CA GLY A 571 8.30 18.19 -30.74
C GLY A 571 8.65 17.88 -29.28
N GLY A 572 9.93 17.88 -28.91
CA GLY A 572 10.36 17.56 -27.54
C GLY A 572 10.16 16.09 -27.14
N GLY A 573 10.13 15.18 -28.12
CA GLY A 573 9.93 13.75 -27.90
C GLY A 573 8.50 13.26 -28.18
N ILE A 574 7.59 14.15 -28.59
CA ILE A 574 6.23 13.77 -29.00
C ILE A 574 6.28 12.83 -30.21
N ILE A 575 7.13 13.14 -31.20
CA ILE A 575 7.35 12.26 -32.36
C ILE A 575 8.66 11.49 -32.13
N PRO A 576 8.60 10.15 -31.97
CA PRO A 576 9.78 9.35 -31.75
C PRO A 576 10.74 9.35 -32.97
N PRO A 577 12.04 9.10 -32.75
CA PRO A 577 12.97 8.72 -33.79
C PRO A 577 12.42 7.63 -34.72
N ASN A 578 12.70 7.76 -36.02
CA ASN A 578 12.36 6.79 -37.05
C ASN A 578 10.85 6.44 -37.15
N ALA A 579 9.96 7.34 -36.73
CA ALA A 579 8.52 7.14 -36.81
C ALA A 579 7.98 7.33 -38.24
N THR A 580 7.19 6.37 -38.72
CA THR A 580 6.30 6.53 -39.88
C THR A 580 5.05 7.29 -39.45
N LEU A 581 4.70 8.34 -40.19
CA LEU A 581 3.58 9.21 -39.86
C LEU A 581 2.42 9.04 -40.84
N ILE A 582 1.19 9.13 -40.33
CA ILE A 582 -0.03 9.09 -41.13
C ILE A 582 -0.69 10.45 -41.05
N PHE A 583 -0.97 11.06 -42.18
CA PHE A 583 -1.69 12.33 -42.26
C PHE A 583 -2.95 12.18 -43.08
N GLU A 584 -4.10 12.42 -42.45
CA GLU A 584 -5.33 12.73 -43.16
C GLU A 584 -5.30 14.21 -43.48
N VAL A 585 -5.33 14.60 -44.76
CA VAL A 585 -5.20 15.98 -45.23
C VAL A 585 -6.36 16.39 -46.13
N GLU A 586 -6.68 17.67 -46.13
CA GLU A 586 -7.65 18.34 -47.00
C GLU A 586 -7.04 19.67 -47.48
N LEU A 587 -6.90 19.83 -48.80
CA LEU A 587 -6.47 21.10 -49.37
C LEU A 587 -7.68 22.02 -49.51
N VAL A 588 -7.83 22.95 -48.57
CA VAL A 588 -9.00 23.85 -48.48
C VAL A 588 -8.96 24.92 -49.58
N ASP A 589 -7.82 25.58 -49.74
CA ASP A 589 -7.63 26.65 -50.72
C ASP A 589 -6.14 26.88 -51.04
N PHE A 590 -5.84 27.64 -52.09
CA PHE A 590 -4.49 28.16 -52.35
C PHE A 590 -4.51 29.47 -53.16
N LYS A 591 -3.44 30.27 -53.06
CA LYS A 591 -3.28 31.55 -53.79
C LYS A 591 -1.93 31.67 -54.48
#